data_AF-A0A6A6Y2H2-F1
#
_entry.id   AF-A0A6A6Y2H2-F1
#
_cell.length_a   1.000
_cell.length_b   1.000
_cell.length_c   1.000
_cell.angle_alpha   90.00
_cell.angle_beta   90.00
_cell.angle_gamma   90.00
#
_symmetry.space_group_name_H-M   'P 1'
#
loop_
_entity.id
_entity.type
_entity.pdbx_description
1 polymer ?
#
loop_
_entity_poly.entity_id
_entity_poly.type
_entity_poly.pdbx_seq_one_letter_code
_entity_poly.pdbx_strand_id
1 'polypeptide(L)'
;MEIRRKKDARPTYGEGLKVLVGPKEVPFFVHEGPVRVSSKFFDNAMKGPWTEAAERCVRLRDDEPDVFSIYHDWLYTRMLSTAHDVGGVEGNQEYIDLCKAYCLGESLMDDNFKNAAIDAIIHKNLTPASDRQRWYPVGMAIRHAYDGTPPGSPLRKLLVDFYSKHARVSWFSDYTSKDEMPKDFLYEVTLALVTVRSRTDDRDAWENPVQVKSLYHSQTKT
;
A
#
# COMPACT_ATOMS: atom_id res chain seq x y z
N MET A 1 42.08 1.70 -32.36
CA MET A 1 40.72 1.10 -32.26
C MET A 1 40.93 -0.39 -32.01
N GLU A 2 40.90 -0.82 -30.75
CA GLU A 2 41.10 -2.24 -30.40
C GLU A 2 39.73 -2.93 -30.35
N ILE A 3 39.52 -3.87 -31.28
CA ILE A 3 38.35 -4.73 -31.31
C ILE A 3 38.66 -5.97 -30.45
N ARG A 4 38.00 -6.08 -29.28
CA ARG A 4 38.07 -7.26 -28.43
C ARG A 4 37.22 -8.38 -29.04
N ARG A 5 37.84 -9.49 -29.45
CA ARG A 5 37.13 -10.70 -29.90
C ARG A 5 36.41 -11.35 -28.72
N LYS A 6 35.11 -11.67 -28.91
CA LYS A 6 34.32 -12.50 -27.97
C LYS A 6 34.97 -13.88 -27.86
N LYS A 7 35.39 -14.28 -26.66
CA LYS A 7 35.52 -15.69 -26.33
C LYS A 7 34.11 -16.28 -26.22
N ASP A 8 33.92 -17.50 -26.71
CA ASP A 8 32.68 -18.28 -26.64
C ASP A 8 32.30 -18.62 -25.19
N ALA A 9 31.91 -17.61 -24.42
CA ALA A 9 31.14 -17.80 -23.21
C ALA A 9 29.67 -17.89 -23.65
N ARG A 10 29.06 -19.06 -23.43
CA ARG A 10 27.60 -19.14 -23.37
C ARG A 10 27.16 -18.04 -22.39
N PRO A 11 26.25 -17.14 -22.77
CA PRO A 11 25.77 -16.16 -21.81
C PRO A 11 25.13 -16.95 -20.66
N THR A 12 25.72 -16.86 -19.47
CA THR A 12 25.10 -17.29 -18.23
C THR A 12 23.99 -16.29 -17.92
N TYR A 13 22.91 -16.33 -18.70
CA TYR A 13 21.65 -15.78 -18.25
C TYR A 13 21.29 -16.60 -17.01
N GLY A 14 21.17 -15.95 -15.85
CA GLY A 14 20.99 -16.63 -14.56
C GLY A 14 19.81 -17.61 -14.62
N GLU A 15 19.86 -18.66 -13.80
CA GLU A 15 18.81 -19.68 -13.76
C GLU A 15 17.43 -19.03 -13.56
N GLY A 16 16.46 -19.47 -14.36
CA GLY A 16 15.08 -19.00 -14.27
C GLY A 16 14.31 -19.71 -13.18
N LEU A 17 13.47 -18.97 -12.47
CA LEU A 17 12.54 -19.45 -11.45
C LEU A 17 11.12 -19.25 -11.96
N LYS A 18 10.30 -20.31 -11.91
CA LYS A 18 8.87 -20.21 -12.21
C LYS A 18 8.12 -19.79 -10.94
N VAL A 19 7.20 -18.84 -11.06
CA VAL A 19 6.30 -18.42 -9.99
C VAL A 19 4.86 -18.62 -10.45
N LEU A 20 4.08 -19.37 -9.69
CA LEU A 20 2.67 -19.63 -9.97
C LEU A 20 1.82 -18.80 -9.00
N VAL A 21 1.04 -17.85 -9.51
CA VAL A 21 0.33 -16.86 -8.70
C VAL A 21 -1.19 -17.06 -8.77
N GLY A 22 -1.83 -16.96 -7.61
CA GLY A 22 -3.26 -17.05 -7.44
C GLY A 22 -3.83 -18.47 -7.59
N PRO A 23 -5.15 -18.63 -7.41
CA PRO A 23 -5.82 -19.93 -7.44
C PRO A 23 -5.80 -20.60 -8.82
N LYS A 24 -5.58 -19.81 -9.89
CA LYS A 24 -5.45 -20.31 -11.26
C LYS A 24 -4.01 -20.64 -11.65
N GLU A 25 -3.05 -20.49 -10.74
CA GLU A 25 -1.63 -20.72 -10.96
C GLU A 25 -1.11 -20.01 -12.22
N VAL A 26 -1.35 -18.70 -12.32
CA VAL A 26 -0.87 -17.88 -13.45
C VAL A 26 0.66 -17.86 -13.44
N PRO A 27 1.34 -18.27 -14.52
CA PRO A 27 2.79 -18.43 -14.53
C PRO A 27 3.52 -17.11 -14.81
N PHE A 28 4.50 -16.81 -13.97
CA PHE A 28 5.52 -15.78 -14.17
C PHE A 28 6.91 -16.44 -14.19
N PHE A 29 7.84 -15.82 -14.91
CA PHE A 29 9.23 -16.29 -14.98
C PHE A 29 10.16 -15.17 -14.53
N VAL A 30 10.90 -15.40 -13.45
CA VAL A 30 11.86 -14.44 -12.91
C VAL A 30 13.27 -15.04 -12.90
N HIS A 31 14.29 -14.20 -12.91
CA HIS A 31 15.67 -14.66 -12.74
C HIS A 31 15.94 -14.90 -11.25
N GLU A 32 16.49 -16.06 -10.93
CA GLU A 32 16.71 -16.48 -9.54
C GLU A 32 17.64 -15.53 -8.79
N GLY A 33 18.71 -15.06 -9.42
CA GLY A 33 19.66 -14.12 -8.81
C GLY A 33 18.97 -12.84 -8.31
N PRO A 34 18.35 -12.03 -9.20
CA PRO A 34 17.64 -10.82 -8.82
C PRO A 34 16.57 -11.04 -7.75
N VAL A 35 15.71 -12.08 -7.90
CA VAL A 35 14.58 -12.26 -6.99
C VAL A 35 15.03 -12.66 -5.57
N ARG A 36 16.07 -13.48 -5.45
CA ARG A 36 16.63 -13.87 -4.14
C ARG A 36 17.40 -12.74 -3.47
N VAL A 37 18.08 -11.89 -4.24
CA VAL A 37 18.75 -10.70 -3.69
C VAL A 37 17.72 -9.71 -3.16
N SER A 38 16.58 -9.59 -3.83
CA SER A 38 15.52 -8.64 -3.44
C SER A 38 14.70 -9.14 -2.25
N SER A 39 14.22 -10.39 -2.31
CA SER A 39 13.24 -10.94 -1.38
C SER A 39 13.82 -12.06 -0.52
N LYS A 40 13.74 -11.89 0.81
CA LYS A 40 14.13 -12.92 1.78
C LYS A 40 13.25 -14.16 1.68
N PHE A 41 11.97 -14.01 1.32
CA PHE A 41 11.07 -15.13 1.09
C PHE A 41 11.62 -16.03 -0.03
N PHE A 42 11.92 -15.46 -1.20
CA PHE A 42 12.46 -16.22 -2.32
C PHE A 42 13.84 -16.80 -2.01
N ASP A 43 14.70 -16.05 -1.31
CA ASP A 43 16.00 -16.57 -0.90
C ASP A 43 15.89 -17.78 0.04
N ASN A 44 14.97 -17.73 1.02
CA ASN A 44 14.70 -18.84 1.92
C ASN A 44 14.09 -20.05 1.21
N ALA A 45 13.12 -19.82 0.30
CA ALA A 45 12.50 -20.86 -0.51
C ALA A 45 13.52 -21.64 -1.35
N MET A 46 14.59 -20.95 -1.80
CA MET A 46 15.63 -21.51 -2.67
C MET A 46 16.85 -22.09 -1.94
N LYS A 47 16.97 -21.91 -0.62
CA LYS A 47 18.13 -22.36 0.17
C LYS A 47 18.02 -23.76 0.77
N GLY A 48 16.82 -24.32 0.86
CA GLY A 48 16.55 -25.56 1.61
C GLY A 48 16.26 -26.79 0.74
N PRO A 49 16.03 -27.95 1.37
CA PRO A 49 15.58 -29.18 0.71
C PRO A 49 14.09 -29.13 0.33
N TRP A 50 13.59 -27.94 0.02
CA TRP A 50 12.17 -27.69 -0.22
C TRP A 50 11.77 -28.13 -1.63
N THR A 51 10.49 -28.51 -1.79
CA THR A 51 9.92 -28.86 -3.10
C THR A 51 10.11 -27.72 -4.09
N GLU A 52 10.01 -26.48 -3.65
CA GLU A 52 10.20 -25.27 -4.45
C GLU A 52 11.61 -25.18 -5.03
N ALA A 53 12.64 -25.50 -4.23
CA ALA A 53 14.02 -25.50 -4.66
C ALA A 53 14.34 -26.65 -5.62
N ALA A 54 13.72 -27.82 -5.39
CA ALA A 54 13.86 -29.00 -6.24
C ALA A 54 13.13 -28.82 -7.60
N GLU A 55 11.92 -28.26 -7.59
CA GLU A 55 11.10 -28.00 -8.79
C GLU A 55 11.47 -26.69 -9.49
N ARG A 56 12.25 -25.82 -8.84
CA ARG A 56 12.48 -24.42 -9.27
C ARG A 56 11.17 -23.70 -9.56
N CYS A 57 10.21 -23.90 -8.66
CA CYS A 57 8.83 -23.43 -8.80
C CYS A 57 8.27 -22.98 -7.44
N VAL A 58 7.96 -21.69 -7.32
CA VAL A 58 7.33 -21.11 -6.12
C VAL A 58 5.85 -20.87 -6.37
N ARG A 59 4.99 -21.19 -5.40
CA ARG A 59 3.53 -21.04 -5.51
C ARG A 59 3.03 -20.00 -4.51
N LEU A 60 2.37 -18.97 -5.03
CA LEU A 60 1.79 -17.84 -4.30
C LEU A 60 0.26 -17.88 -4.44
N ARG A 61 -0.39 -18.84 -3.76
CA ARG A 61 -1.79 -19.21 -4.02
C ARG A 61 -2.80 -18.14 -3.61
N ASP A 62 -2.49 -17.39 -2.56
CA ASP A 62 -3.38 -16.38 -1.98
C ASP A 62 -3.14 -14.98 -2.56
N ASP A 63 -2.14 -14.83 -3.44
CA ASP A 63 -1.78 -13.57 -4.05
C ASP A 63 -2.47 -13.33 -5.40
N GLU A 64 -2.66 -12.06 -5.75
CA GLU A 64 -3.29 -11.65 -6.99
C GLU A 64 -2.26 -11.53 -8.13
N PRO A 65 -2.48 -12.15 -9.32
CA PRO A 65 -1.57 -12.06 -10.45
C PRO A 65 -1.25 -10.63 -10.89
N ASP A 66 -2.24 -9.73 -10.87
CA ASP A 66 -2.06 -8.34 -11.28
C ASP A 66 -1.13 -7.59 -10.33
N VAL A 67 -1.23 -7.86 -9.02
CA VAL A 67 -0.33 -7.28 -8.01
C VAL A 67 1.08 -7.87 -8.14
N PHE A 68 1.20 -9.16 -8.46
CA PHE A 68 2.50 -9.76 -8.73
C PHE A 68 3.14 -9.20 -10.01
N SER A 69 2.35 -8.80 -11.00
CA SER A 69 2.87 -8.11 -12.19
C SER A 69 3.57 -6.79 -11.83
N ILE A 70 3.06 -6.05 -10.84
CA ILE A 70 3.71 -4.84 -10.32
C ILE A 70 5.06 -5.18 -9.69
N TYR A 71 5.12 -6.23 -8.87
CA TYR A 71 6.38 -6.71 -8.28
C TYR A 71 7.38 -7.16 -9.34
N HIS A 72 6.90 -7.92 -10.34
CA HIS A 72 7.71 -8.39 -11.46
C HIS A 72 8.35 -7.21 -12.20
N ASP A 73 7.57 -6.21 -12.58
CA ASP A 73 8.08 -5.04 -13.30
C ASP A 73 9.07 -4.26 -12.45
N TRP A 74 8.76 -4.04 -11.17
CA TRP A 74 9.66 -3.36 -10.25
C TRP A 74 10.97 -4.11 -10.03
N LEU A 75 10.94 -5.45 -9.97
CA LEU A 75 12.14 -6.27 -9.77
C LEU A 75 13.20 -5.99 -10.85
N TYR A 76 12.76 -5.71 -12.09
CA TYR A 76 13.65 -5.45 -13.22
C TYR A 76 13.90 -3.98 -13.52
N THR A 77 12.89 -3.14 -13.34
CA THR A 77 12.95 -1.72 -13.75
C THR A 77 13.18 -0.77 -12.60
N ARG A 78 12.96 -1.24 -11.36
CA ARG A 78 12.86 -0.42 -10.14
C ARG A 78 11.77 0.66 -10.22
N MET A 79 10.78 0.46 -11.08
CA MET A 79 9.61 1.32 -11.24
C MET A 79 8.34 0.49 -11.01
N LEU A 80 7.34 1.09 -10.37
CA LEU A 80 6.03 0.46 -10.16
C LEU A 80 5.11 0.81 -11.34
N SER A 81 4.57 -0.21 -11.99
CA SER A 81 3.64 -0.07 -13.12
C SER A 81 2.20 0.23 -12.65
N THR A 82 2.00 1.33 -11.92
CA THR A 82 0.68 1.68 -11.33
C THR A 82 0.10 3.01 -11.82
N ALA A 83 0.82 3.71 -12.71
CA ALA A 83 0.56 5.12 -13.00
C ALA A 83 -0.80 5.38 -13.66
N HIS A 84 -1.73 5.97 -12.89
CA HIS A 84 -2.97 6.55 -13.36
C HIS A 84 -3.02 8.02 -12.90
N ASP A 85 -2.69 8.96 -13.78
CA ASP A 85 -2.78 10.42 -13.51
C ASP A 85 -4.22 10.95 -13.63
N VAL A 86 -5.12 10.31 -12.88
CA VAL A 86 -6.54 10.66 -12.83
C VAL A 86 -6.90 11.01 -11.39
N GLY A 87 -7.71 12.06 -11.22
CA GLY A 87 -8.29 12.44 -9.92
C GLY A 87 -9.53 11.62 -9.57
N GLY A 88 -10.11 11.89 -8.41
CA GLY A 88 -11.39 11.32 -8.01
C GLY A 88 -11.36 9.82 -7.73
N VAL A 89 -12.52 9.17 -7.93
CA VAL A 89 -12.73 7.75 -7.66
C VAL A 89 -11.82 6.87 -8.52
N GLU A 90 -11.64 7.22 -9.80
CA GLU A 90 -10.75 6.49 -10.70
C GLU A 90 -9.29 6.55 -10.24
N GLY A 91 -8.85 7.72 -9.76
CA GLY A 91 -7.54 7.91 -9.15
C GLY A 91 -7.29 7.06 -7.90
N ASN A 92 -8.34 6.59 -7.22
CA ASN A 92 -8.21 5.75 -6.04
C ASN A 92 -7.79 4.32 -6.39
N GLN A 93 -7.96 3.87 -7.64
CA GLN A 93 -7.52 2.53 -8.05
C GLN A 93 -6.00 2.37 -7.90
N GLU A 94 -5.22 3.37 -8.30
CA GLU A 94 -3.77 3.33 -8.12
C GLU A 94 -3.38 3.25 -6.63
N TYR A 95 -4.13 3.91 -5.73
CA TYR A 95 -3.90 3.76 -4.29
C TYR A 95 -4.22 2.35 -3.78
N ILE A 96 -5.26 1.71 -4.32
CA ILE A 96 -5.60 0.32 -4.01
C ILE A 96 -4.45 -0.60 -4.44
N ASP A 97 -3.97 -0.45 -5.67
CA ASP A 97 -2.89 -1.27 -6.23
C ASP A 97 -1.58 -1.09 -5.46
N LEU A 98 -1.23 0.15 -5.09
CA LEU A 98 -0.06 0.45 -4.27
C LEU A 98 -0.17 -0.12 -2.84
N CYS A 99 -1.34 -0.08 -2.22
CA CYS A 99 -1.55 -0.71 -0.91
C CYS A 99 -1.43 -2.24 -1.01
N LYS A 100 -2.00 -2.85 -2.04
CA LYS A 100 -1.85 -4.30 -2.30
C LYS A 100 -0.39 -4.67 -2.59
N ALA A 101 0.33 -3.86 -3.36
CA ALA A 101 1.75 -4.06 -3.64
C ALA A 101 2.58 -4.02 -2.34
N TYR A 102 2.31 -3.07 -1.45
CA TYR A 102 2.94 -3.04 -0.13
C TYR A 102 2.66 -4.33 0.66
N CYS A 103 1.41 -4.80 0.70
CA CYS A 103 1.04 -6.05 1.38
C CYS A 103 1.73 -7.28 0.77
N LEU A 104 1.84 -7.36 -0.56
CA LEU A 104 2.64 -8.38 -1.23
C LEU A 104 4.11 -8.29 -0.79
N GLY A 105 4.66 -7.09 -0.66
CA GLY A 105 6.01 -6.87 -0.14
C GLY A 105 6.21 -7.37 1.30
N GLU A 106 5.18 -7.32 2.15
CA GLU A 106 5.20 -7.93 3.49
C GLU A 106 5.30 -9.47 3.38
N SER A 107 4.44 -10.09 2.56
CA SER A 107 4.46 -11.54 2.33
C SER A 107 5.79 -12.03 1.75
N LEU A 108 6.35 -11.26 0.80
CA LEU A 108 7.64 -11.56 0.16
C LEU A 108 8.84 -11.15 1.01
N MET A 109 8.65 -10.50 2.15
CA MET A 109 9.74 -9.99 2.99
C MET A 109 10.75 -9.14 2.20
N ASP A 110 10.25 -8.28 1.29
CA ASP A 110 11.05 -7.41 0.44
C ASP A 110 10.87 -5.95 0.88
N ASP A 111 11.77 -5.50 1.76
CA ASP A 111 11.72 -4.15 2.32
C ASP A 111 11.95 -3.06 1.27
N ASN A 112 12.71 -3.34 0.20
CA ASN A 112 12.94 -2.38 -0.88
C ASN A 112 11.66 -2.18 -1.71
N PHE A 113 10.91 -3.25 -1.96
CA PHE A 113 9.63 -3.16 -2.66
C PHE A 113 8.59 -2.41 -1.82
N LYS A 114 8.52 -2.70 -0.51
CA LYS A 114 7.65 -1.97 0.43
C LYS A 114 7.97 -0.48 0.45
N ASN A 115 9.25 -0.11 0.50
CA ASN A 115 9.66 1.29 0.45
C ASN A 115 9.27 1.95 -0.88
N ALA A 116 9.45 1.26 -2.01
CA ALA A 116 9.02 1.77 -3.30
C ALA A 116 7.50 2.02 -3.37
N ALA A 117 6.68 1.15 -2.78
CA ALA A 117 5.23 1.36 -2.69
C ALA A 117 4.88 2.58 -1.83
N ILE A 118 5.56 2.78 -0.69
CA ILE A 118 5.41 3.98 0.15
C ILE A 118 5.79 5.24 -0.63
N ASP A 119 6.94 5.23 -1.31
CA ASP A 119 7.42 6.36 -2.10
C ASP A 119 6.43 6.73 -3.21
N ALA A 120 5.84 5.74 -3.88
CA ALA A 120 4.82 5.97 -4.90
C ALA A 120 3.52 6.54 -4.33
N ILE A 121 3.06 6.06 -3.17
CA ILE A 121 1.88 6.61 -2.47
C ILE A 121 2.13 8.09 -2.11
N ILE A 122 3.29 8.41 -1.57
CA ILE A 122 3.68 9.78 -1.21
C ILE A 122 3.79 10.65 -2.46
N HIS A 123 4.45 10.15 -3.52
CA HIS A 123 4.60 10.88 -4.77
C HIS A 123 3.25 11.21 -5.40
N LYS A 124 2.33 10.23 -5.48
CA LYS A 124 0.97 10.44 -5.99
C LYS A 124 0.20 11.46 -5.15
N ASN A 125 0.39 11.45 -3.83
CA ASN A 125 -0.29 12.41 -2.96
C ASN A 125 0.24 13.85 -3.11
N LEU A 126 1.56 14.00 -3.21
CA LEU A 126 2.20 15.32 -3.28
C LEU A 126 2.05 15.97 -4.67
N THR A 127 1.89 15.15 -5.70
CA THR A 127 1.70 15.58 -7.09
C THR A 127 0.22 15.83 -7.36
N PRO A 128 -0.18 17.06 -7.75
CA PRO A 128 -1.55 17.32 -8.18
C PRO A 128 -1.91 16.44 -9.38
N ALA A 129 -3.11 15.85 -9.36
CA ALA A 129 -3.64 15.12 -10.51
C ALA A 129 -4.00 16.09 -11.65
N SER A 130 -4.49 15.54 -12.77
CA SER A 130 -4.97 16.31 -13.93
C SER A 130 -6.00 17.41 -13.62
N ASP A 131 -6.78 17.29 -12.54
CA ASP A 131 -7.72 18.29 -12.04
C ASP A 131 -7.09 19.37 -11.13
N ARG A 132 -5.76 19.34 -10.98
CA ARG A 132 -4.95 20.21 -10.13
C ARG A 132 -5.23 20.07 -8.63
N GLN A 133 -5.87 18.98 -8.21
CA GLN A 133 -6.11 18.67 -6.81
C GLN A 133 -5.16 17.58 -6.30
N ARG A 134 -4.92 17.59 -4.98
CA ARG A 134 -4.24 16.48 -4.30
C ARG A 134 -5.26 15.46 -3.83
N TRP A 135 -4.98 14.20 -4.13
CA TRP A 135 -5.85 13.08 -3.82
C TRP A 135 -5.18 12.18 -2.79
N TYR A 136 -5.98 11.52 -1.97
CA TYR A 136 -5.52 10.68 -0.87
C TYR A 136 -6.24 9.32 -0.94
N PRO A 137 -5.60 8.25 -0.43
CA PRO A 137 -6.20 6.92 -0.39
C PRO A 137 -7.45 6.92 0.49
N VAL A 138 -8.54 6.33 -0.01
CA VAL A 138 -9.83 6.18 0.70
C VAL A 138 -10.42 4.78 0.51
N GLY A 139 -11.37 4.42 1.37
CA GLY A 139 -12.18 3.20 1.26
C GLY A 139 -11.34 1.92 1.15
N MET A 140 -11.44 1.23 0.01
CA MET A 140 -10.78 -0.06 -0.24
C MET A 140 -9.26 -0.03 -0.08
N ALA A 141 -8.60 1.09 -0.39
CA ALA A 141 -7.15 1.22 -0.18
C ALA A 141 -6.79 1.06 1.31
N ILE A 142 -7.56 1.71 2.19
CA ILE A 142 -7.39 1.61 3.65
C ILE A 142 -7.66 0.18 4.12
N ARG A 143 -8.71 -0.46 3.60
CA ARG A 143 -9.03 -1.85 3.94
C ARG A 143 -7.88 -2.79 3.59
N HIS A 144 -7.38 -2.76 2.35
CA HIS A 144 -6.28 -3.63 1.93
C HIS A 144 -5.03 -3.43 2.78
N ALA A 145 -4.71 -2.18 3.14
CA ALA A 145 -3.59 -1.88 4.01
C ALA A 145 -3.75 -2.49 5.42
N TYR A 146 -4.95 -2.43 6.01
CA TYR A 146 -5.19 -2.97 7.35
C TYR A 146 -5.33 -4.49 7.37
N ASP A 147 -5.95 -5.09 6.35
CA ASP A 147 -6.10 -6.54 6.27
C ASP A 147 -4.75 -7.24 6.00
N GLY A 148 -3.87 -6.60 5.22
CA GLY A 148 -2.60 -7.18 4.77
C GLY A 148 -1.36 -6.79 5.55
N THR A 149 -1.47 -5.99 6.63
CA THR A 149 -0.29 -5.58 7.42
C THR A 149 -0.53 -5.74 8.92
N PRO A 150 0.52 -5.94 9.74
CA PRO A 150 0.38 -6.01 11.20
C PRO A 150 0.22 -4.62 11.85
N PRO A 151 -0.24 -4.56 13.12
CA PRO A 151 -0.18 -3.34 13.93
C PRO A 151 1.23 -2.73 13.96
N GLY A 152 1.33 -1.41 13.86
CA GLY A 152 2.61 -0.70 13.79
C GLY A 152 3.27 -0.65 12.42
N SER A 153 2.65 -1.22 11.38
CA SER A 153 3.12 -1.11 10.00
C SER A 153 3.32 0.36 9.57
N PRO A 154 4.44 0.71 8.91
CA PRO A 154 4.66 2.03 8.32
C PRO A 154 3.55 2.49 7.38
N LEU A 155 2.95 1.58 6.61
CA LEU A 155 1.83 1.91 5.73
C LEU A 155 0.63 2.40 6.53
N ARG A 156 0.24 1.69 7.60
CA ARG A 156 -0.87 2.10 8.47
C ARG A 156 -0.62 3.48 9.06
N LYS A 157 0.61 3.73 9.55
CA LYS A 157 1.02 5.03 10.08
C LYS A 157 0.88 6.15 9.04
N LEU A 158 1.33 5.92 7.80
CA LEU A 158 1.20 6.91 6.72
C LEU A 158 -0.27 7.27 6.43
N LEU A 159 -1.14 6.27 6.37
CA LEU A 159 -2.58 6.47 6.12
C LEU A 159 -3.25 7.24 7.27
N VAL A 160 -2.90 6.95 8.52
CA VAL A 160 -3.38 7.68 9.70
C VAL A 160 -2.88 9.14 9.67
N ASP A 161 -1.63 9.37 9.27
CA ASP A 161 -1.06 10.70 9.11
C ASP A 161 -1.81 11.52 8.04
N PHE A 162 -2.17 10.91 6.91
CA PHE A 162 -3.00 11.58 5.90
C PHE A 162 -4.36 12.01 6.46
N TYR A 163 -5.04 11.12 7.18
CA TYR A 163 -6.37 11.42 7.69
C TYR A 163 -6.34 12.44 8.83
N SER A 164 -5.42 12.31 9.77
CA SER A 164 -5.32 13.25 10.90
C SER A 164 -4.94 14.67 10.48
N LYS A 165 -4.25 14.84 9.35
CA LYS A 165 -3.78 16.15 8.85
C LYS A 165 -4.64 16.75 7.74
N HIS A 166 -5.31 15.92 6.94
CA HIS A 166 -5.94 16.36 5.70
C HIS A 166 -7.37 15.88 5.48
N ALA A 167 -7.89 14.96 6.31
CA ALA A 167 -9.23 14.43 6.09
C ALA A 167 -10.29 15.51 6.10
N ARG A 168 -11.25 15.37 5.19
CA ARG A 168 -12.51 16.13 5.17
C ARG A 168 -13.66 15.21 5.52
N VAL A 169 -14.78 15.77 5.94
CA VAL A 169 -16.00 14.99 6.25
C VAL A 169 -16.39 14.09 5.07
N SER A 170 -16.25 14.57 3.83
CA SER A 170 -16.53 13.81 2.61
C SER A 170 -15.73 12.51 2.50
N TRP A 171 -14.54 12.41 3.09
CA TRP A 171 -13.75 11.16 3.08
C TRP A 171 -14.42 10.03 3.86
N PHE A 172 -15.28 10.36 4.83
CA PHE A 172 -16.02 9.42 5.65
C PHE A 172 -17.47 9.23 5.20
N SER A 173 -18.02 10.14 4.37
CA SER A 173 -19.42 10.08 3.91
C SER A 173 -19.59 9.71 2.44
N ASP A 174 -18.70 10.18 1.56
CA ASP A 174 -18.92 10.14 0.10
C ASP A 174 -18.12 9.01 -0.56
N TYR A 175 -17.00 8.59 0.05
CA TYR A 175 -16.05 7.65 -0.54
C TYR A 175 -15.93 6.31 0.21
N THR A 176 -16.60 6.16 1.35
CA THR A 176 -16.65 4.93 2.13
C THR A 176 -17.82 4.96 3.09
N SER A 177 -18.27 3.80 3.55
CA SER A 177 -19.22 3.71 4.67
C SER A 177 -18.53 3.33 5.98
N LYS A 178 -19.18 3.67 7.10
CA LYS A 178 -18.69 3.33 8.44
C LYS A 178 -18.39 1.84 8.61
N ASP A 179 -19.25 0.98 8.05
CA ASP A 179 -19.13 -0.47 8.18
C ASP A 179 -17.98 -1.04 7.34
N GLU A 180 -17.51 -0.26 6.37
CA GLU A 180 -16.42 -0.67 5.49
C GLU A 180 -15.03 -0.31 6.00
N MET A 181 -14.94 0.67 6.92
CA MET A 181 -13.67 1.13 7.46
C MET A 181 -13.15 0.18 8.55
N PRO A 182 -11.85 -0.18 8.54
CA PRO A 182 -11.25 -0.95 9.61
C PRO A 182 -11.41 -0.25 10.96
N LYS A 183 -11.89 -0.97 11.99
CA LYS A 183 -12.11 -0.39 13.33
C LYS A 183 -10.81 0.13 13.95
N ASP A 184 -9.72 -0.61 13.77
CA ASP A 184 -8.39 -0.20 14.23
C ASP A 184 -7.96 1.11 13.55
N PHE A 185 -8.23 1.27 12.26
CA PHE A 185 -7.94 2.53 11.55
C PHE A 185 -8.71 3.70 12.14
N LEU A 186 -10.02 3.55 12.36
CA LEU A 186 -10.84 4.60 12.97
C LEU A 186 -10.35 4.96 14.37
N TYR A 187 -9.95 3.97 15.15
CA TYR A 187 -9.37 4.17 16.48
C TYR A 187 -8.03 4.92 16.41
N GLU A 188 -7.11 4.49 15.55
CA GLU A 188 -5.80 5.13 15.37
C GLU A 188 -5.93 6.57 14.85
N VAL A 189 -6.83 6.83 13.90
CA VAL A 189 -7.15 8.20 13.44
C VAL A 189 -7.72 9.05 14.58
N THR A 190 -8.60 8.49 15.41
CA THR A 190 -9.16 9.22 16.57
C THR A 190 -8.07 9.60 17.55
N LEU A 191 -7.15 8.68 17.88
CA LEU A 191 -6.00 8.97 18.74
C LEU A 191 -5.11 10.07 18.14
N ALA A 192 -4.84 10.00 16.84
CA ALA A 192 -4.05 11.02 16.14
C ALA A 192 -4.73 12.39 16.18
N LEU A 193 -6.04 12.47 15.91
CA LEU A 193 -6.82 13.71 15.95
C LEU A 193 -6.84 14.34 17.35
N VAL A 194 -7.03 13.53 18.41
CA VAL A 194 -6.99 14.02 19.80
C VAL A 194 -5.60 14.55 20.16
N THR A 195 -4.55 13.88 19.70
CA THR A 195 -3.16 14.32 19.91
C THR A 195 -2.84 15.63 19.19
N VAL A 196 -3.45 15.88 18.03
CA VAL A 196 -3.34 17.16 17.33
C VAL A 196 -4.15 18.25 18.04
N ARG A 197 -5.41 17.95 18.43
CA ARG A 197 -6.33 18.89 19.09
C ARG A 197 -5.83 19.38 20.45
N SER A 198 -5.17 18.54 21.25
CA SER A 198 -4.67 18.89 22.58
C SER A 198 -3.61 20.01 22.60
N ARG A 199 -3.17 20.48 21.43
CA ARG A 199 -2.15 21.54 21.28
C ARG A 199 -2.74 22.90 20.91
N THR A 200 -4.03 23.00 20.61
CA THR A 200 -4.65 24.23 20.06
C THR A 200 -6.12 24.37 20.50
N ASP A 201 -6.41 24.81 21.72
CA ASP A 201 -7.38 25.91 21.99
C ASP A 201 -7.55 26.16 23.51
N ASP A 202 -7.50 27.43 23.90
CA ASP A 202 -7.68 27.94 25.27
C ASP A 202 -9.05 28.67 25.43
N ARG A 203 -10.01 28.38 24.54
CA ARG A 203 -11.35 28.97 24.57
C ARG A 203 -12.40 27.89 24.33
N ASP A 204 -12.65 27.10 25.37
CA ASP A 204 -13.63 26.04 25.28
C ASP A 204 -15.06 26.61 25.41
N ALA A 205 -15.86 26.49 24.35
CA ALA A 205 -17.28 26.86 24.37
C ALA A 205 -18.11 26.03 25.38
N TRP A 206 -17.49 25.04 26.02
CA TRP A 206 -18.04 24.17 27.04
C TRP A 206 -18.05 24.77 28.46
N GLU A 207 -17.52 25.98 28.65
CA GLU A 207 -17.51 26.65 29.95
C GLU A 207 -18.86 27.27 30.34
N ASN A 208 -19.77 27.53 29.38
CA ASN A 208 -21.08 28.12 29.64
C ASN A 208 -22.21 27.06 29.63
N PRO A 209 -22.76 26.68 30.81
CA PRO A 209 -23.76 25.62 30.89
C PRO A 209 -25.07 25.92 30.15
N VAL A 210 -25.43 27.19 29.96
CA VAL A 210 -26.67 27.58 29.26
C VAL A 210 -26.51 27.37 27.75
N GLN A 211 -25.36 27.79 27.20
CA GLN A 211 -25.04 27.59 25.79
C GLN A 211 -24.92 26.09 25.48
N VAL A 212 -24.22 25.33 26.32
CA VAL A 212 -24.10 23.87 26.18
C VAL A 212 -25.47 23.20 26.20
N LYS A 213 -26.32 23.51 27.18
CA LYS A 213 -27.68 22.96 27.26
C LYS A 213 -28.52 23.28 26.02
N SER A 214 -28.38 24.48 25.47
CA SER A 214 -29.14 24.89 24.27
C SER A 214 -28.82 24.07 23.02
N LEU A 215 -27.62 23.48 22.94
CA LEU A 215 -27.22 22.61 21.83
C LEU A 215 -27.87 21.23 21.89
N TYR A 216 -28.26 20.75 23.07
CA TYR A 216 -28.69 19.36 23.29
C TYR A 216 -30.12 19.20 23.82
N HIS A 217 -30.75 20.27 24.33
CA HIS A 217 -32.14 20.22 24.77
C HIS A 217 -33.09 20.23 23.58
N SER A 218 -34.08 19.33 23.62
CA SER A 218 -35.18 19.31 22.66
C SER A 218 -35.90 20.66 22.64
N GLN A 219 -35.92 21.34 21.50
CA GLN A 219 -36.69 22.57 21.36
C GLN A 219 -38.18 22.22 21.29
N THR A 220 -38.95 22.70 22.25
CA THR A 220 -40.41 22.57 22.22
C THR A 220 -40.93 23.45 21.10
N LYS A 221 -41.38 22.86 19.99
CA LYS A 221 -42.10 23.60 18.94
C LYS A 221 -43.38 24.14 19.56
N THR A 222 -43.50 25.46 19.60
CA THR A 222 -44.74 26.16 19.97
C THR A 222 -45.60 26.32 18.73
#